data_AF-A0A5K1F7P5-F1
#
_entry.id   AF-A0A5K1F7P5-F1
#
_cell.length_a   1.000
_cell.length_b   1.000
_cell.length_c   1.000
_cell.angle_alpha   90.00
_cell.angle_beta   90.00
_cell.angle_gamma   90.00
#
_symmetry.space_group_name_H-M   'P 1'
#
loop_
_entity.id
_entity.type
_entity.pdbx_description
1 polymer ?
#
loop_
_entity_poly.entity_id
_entity_poly.type
_entity_poly.pdbx_seq_one_letter_code
_entity_poly.pdbx_strand_id
1 'polypeptide(L)' 'FESVLKACCGVGEPYNFNLILMCSAATNVCKDPSTYANWDGIHLTEKAYEWMAHGFLNGLFTY' A
#
# COMPACT_ATOMS: atom_id res chain seq x y z
N PHE A 1 8.03 -6.86 0.78
CA PHE A 1 6.86 -6.36 1.54
C PHE A 1 6.45 -7.43 2.56
N GLU A 2 6.13 -7.03 3.79
CA GLU A 2 5.46 -7.83 4.83
C GLU A 2 4.01 -8.16 4.45
N SER A 3 3.33 -7.27 3.73
CA SER A 3 2.06 -7.60 3.09
C SER A 3 1.88 -6.85 1.76
N VAL A 4 1.28 -7.55 0.80
CA VAL A 4 0.84 -6.95 -0.48
C VAL A 4 -0.68 -6.84 -0.57
N LEU A 5 -1.43 -7.56 0.28
CA LEU A 5 -2.89 -7.61 0.26
C LEU A 5 -3.54 -6.76 1.35
N LYS A 6 -2.86 -6.54 2.47
CA LYS A 6 -3.37 -5.67 3.54
C LYS A 6 -2.92 -4.23 3.30
N ALA A 7 -3.82 -3.28 3.55
CA ALA A 7 -3.49 -1.86 3.56
C ALA A 7 -2.70 -1.49 4.83
N CYS A 8 -1.76 -0.56 4.72
CA CYS A 8 -1.03 -0.03 5.86
C CYS A 8 -1.92 0.85 6.75
N CYS A 9 -2.69 1.76 6.14
CA CYS A 9 -3.66 2.62 6.80
C CYS A 9 -5.07 2.05 6.60
N GLY A 10 -5.75 1.73 7.68
CA GLY A 10 -7.14 1.34 7.63
C GLY A 10 -7.58 0.55 8.85
N VAL A 11 -8.70 -0.14 8.69
CA VAL A 11 -9.31 -0.95 9.75
C VAL A 11 -10.17 -2.04 9.14
N GLY A 12 -10.34 -3.13 9.88
CA GLY A 12 -11.21 -4.25 9.50
C GLY A 12 -10.46 -5.38 8.80
N GLU A 13 -11.07 -6.55 8.76
CA GLU A 13 -10.47 -7.73 8.13
C GLU A 13 -11.26 -8.12 6.88
N PRO A 14 -10.63 -8.81 5.89
CA PRO A 14 -9.27 -9.37 5.95
C PRO A 14 -8.16 -8.45 5.41
N TYR A 15 -8.50 -7.33 4.78
CA TYR A 15 -7.54 -6.51 4.03
C TYR A 15 -7.12 -5.21 4.73
N ASN A 16 -7.52 -5.00 5.98
CA ASN A 16 -7.29 -3.74 6.69
C ASN A 16 -7.87 -2.52 5.95
N PHE A 17 -9.01 -2.68 5.29
CA PHE A 17 -9.67 -1.64 4.52
C PHE A 17 -11.17 -1.59 4.81
N ASN A 18 -11.70 -0.37 4.94
CA ASN A 18 -13.12 -0.10 5.09
C ASN A 18 -13.51 1.09 4.21
N LEU A 19 -14.44 0.87 3.28
CA LEU A 19 -14.85 1.88 2.30
C LEU A 19 -15.51 3.12 2.93
N ILE A 20 -16.16 2.97 4.08
CA ILE A 20 -16.87 4.06 4.76
C ILE A 20 -15.87 4.94 5.53
N LEU A 21 -14.95 4.31 6.26
CA LEU A 21 -13.99 5.02 7.10
C LEU A 21 -12.80 5.56 6.31
N MET A 22 -12.41 4.88 5.23
CA MET A 22 -11.18 5.13 4.47
C MET A 22 -9.94 5.27 5.39
N CYS A 23 -8.82 5.77 4.88
CA CYS A 23 -7.73 6.19 5.78
C CYS A 23 -8.11 7.51 6.45
N SER A 24 -8.50 7.44 7.73
CA SER A 24 -8.97 8.58 8.51
C SER A 24 -8.51 8.50 9.97
N ALA A 25 -8.86 9.51 10.77
CA ALA A 25 -8.53 9.54 12.20
C ALA A 25 -9.11 8.37 13.02
N ALA A 26 -10.10 7.66 12.49
CA ALA A 26 -10.69 6.46 13.12
C ALA A 26 -9.99 5.14 12.72
N THR A 27 -8.90 5.22 11.96
CA THR A 27 -8.15 4.05 11.47
C THR A 27 -6.75 3.98 12.04
N ASN A 28 -6.11 2.81 11.88
CA ASN A 28 -4.73 2.61 12.31
C ASN A 28 -3.80 2.67 11.11
N VAL A 29 -2.60 3.21 11.32
CA VAL A 29 -1.51 3.18 10.35
C VAL A 29 -0.48 2.15 10.83
N CYS A 30 0.00 1.32 9.91
CA CYS A 30 1.07 0.37 10.18
C CYS A 30 2.35 1.08 10.63
N LYS A 31 3.23 0.37 11.33
CA LYS A 31 4.44 0.97 11.93
C LYS A 31 5.45 1.46 10.88
N ASP A 32 5.59 0.72 9.79
CA ASP A 32 6.51 1.04 8.69
C ASP A 32 5.79 0.88 7.35
N PRO A 33 5.36 1.99 6.72
CA PRO A 33 4.70 1.95 5.41
C PRO A 33 5.57 1.36 4.30
N SER A 34 6.91 1.37 4.43
CA SER A 34 7.80 0.81 3.40
C SER A 34 7.75 -0.71 3.31
N THR A 35 7.24 -1.38 4.36
CA THR A 35 7.05 -2.83 4.36
C THR A 35 5.73 -3.26 3.72
N TYR A 36 4.82 -2.35 3.38
CA TYR A 36 3.54 -2.67 2.75
C TYR A 36 3.51 -2.22 1.29
N ALA A 37 2.81 -2.95 0.42
CA ALA A 37 2.59 -2.49 -0.95
C ALA A 37 1.41 -1.51 -1.05
N ASN A 38 0.34 -1.75 -0.28
CA ASN A 38 -0.89 -0.98 -0.32
C ASN A 38 -0.93 0.03 0.85
N TRP A 39 -1.29 1.27 0.56
CA TRP A 39 -1.41 2.34 1.55
C TRP A 39 -2.78 2.29 2.24
N ASP A 40 -3.88 2.49 1.53
CA ASP A 40 -5.21 2.77 2.13
C ASP A 40 -6.38 1.96 1.55
N GLY A 41 -6.07 0.88 0.83
CA GLY A 41 -7.01 0.05 0.09
C GLY A 41 -7.25 0.52 -1.35
N ILE A 42 -6.77 1.70 -1.74
CA ILE A 42 -6.94 2.28 -3.09
C ILE A 42 -5.59 2.63 -3.69
N HIS A 43 -4.74 3.31 -2.93
CA HIS A 43 -3.42 3.76 -3.34
C HIS A 43 -2.32 2.80 -2.88
N LEU A 44 -1.20 2.82 -3.60
CA LEU A 44 0.02 2.11 -3.20
C LEU A 44 0.89 2.99 -2.29
N THR A 45 1.77 2.35 -1.54
CA THR A 45 2.78 3.06 -0.74
C THR A 45 3.84 3.67 -1.64
N GLU A 46 4.57 4.67 -1.12
CA GLU A 46 5.72 5.25 -1.82
C GLU A 46 6.74 4.17 -2.23
N LYS A 47 7.00 3.19 -1.35
CA LYS A 47 7.94 2.10 -1.65
C LYS A 47 7.47 1.23 -2.82
N ALA A 48 6.17 0.97 -2.92
CA ALA A 48 5.62 0.24 -4.06
C ALA A 48 5.72 1.05 -5.37
N TYR A 49 5.46 2.37 -5.32
CA TYR A 49 5.67 3.24 -6.48
C TYR A 49 7.15 3.32 -6.89
N GLU A 50 8.09 3.41 -5.95
CA GLU A 50 9.53 3.39 -6.21
C GLU A 50 9.94 2.12 -6.98
N TRP A 51 9.45 0.95 -6.54
CA TRP A 51 9.70 -0.33 -7.23
C TRP A 51 9.17 -0.36 -8.66
N MET A 52 7.94 0.12 -8.88
CA MET A 52 7.37 0.19 -10.24
C MET A 52 8.16 1.16 -11.13
N ALA A 53 8.49 2.34 -10.61
CA ALA A 53 9.28 3.34 -11.33
C ALA A 53 10.66 2.79 -11.71
N HIS A 54 11.34 2.11 -10.79
CA HIS A 54 12.61 1.44 -11.09
C HIS A 54 12.45 0.39 -12.20
N GLY A 55 11.38 -0.40 -12.18
CA GLY A 55 11.10 -1.36 -13.23
C GLY A 55 10.92 -0.72 -14.61
N PHE A 56 10.19 0.39 -14.68
CA PHE A 56 10.00 1.13 -15.93
C PHE A 56 11.30 1.77 -16.44
N LEU A 57 12.04 2.45 -15.56
CA LEU A 57 13.26 3.16 -15.96
C LEU A 57 14.40 2.23 -16.38
N ASN A 58 14.42 1.00 -15.85
CA ASN A 58 15.46 0.01 -16.17
C ASN A 58 15.02 -1.02 -17.21
N GLY A 59 13.88 -0.79 -17.89
CA GLY A 59 13.44 -1.62 -19.01
C GLY A 59 12.91 -3.02 -18.64
N LEU A 60 12.60 -3.28 -17.37
CA LEU A 60 12.08 -4.58 -16.91
C LEU A 60 10.65 -4.84 -17.39
N PHE A 61 9.90 -3.80 -17.76
CA PHE A 61 8.48 -3.87 -18.13
C PHE A 61 8.14 -3.19 -19.47
N THR A 62 9.15 -2.77 -20.23
CA THR A 62 8.99 -2.18 -21.56
C THR A 62 9.77 -3.03 -22.56
N TYR A 63 9.05 -3.76 -23.40
CA TYR A 63 9.58 -4.56 -24.51
C TYR A 63 9.68 -3.73 -25.79
#